data_AF-A0A538RFA4-F1
#
_entry.id   AF-A0A538RFA4-F1
#
_cell.length_a   1.000
_cell.length_b   1.000
_cell.length_c   1.000
_cell.angle_alpha   90.00
_cell.angle_beta   90.00
_cell.angle_gamma   90.00
#
_symmetry.space_group_name_H-M   'P 1'
#
loop_
_entity.id
_entity.type
_entity.pdbx_description
1 polymer ?
#
loop_
_entity_poly.entity_id
_entity_poly.type
_entity_poly.pdbx_seq_one_letter_code
_entity_poly.pdbx_strand_id
1 'polypeptide(L)'
;MNNVDCIGCHQLGQEATRTIPAAFGEFKSGEEAWMRRVASGQTGEWMVNRLAGQLGSVPFKYFGDWTDRIAKGELPHSKPPRPQGVERNIVVTTWEWGGSKTYLHDLIASDRRYPTVNAYGPLYGSPEYSTDVYPILDPNTHIVTTFKAPVRDADTPEAFGPGHAAIAKPMAPSPYWGEEKIWDTRANNHNGMIDKQGRVWFAATVRAQKNPGFCTQGSDHPSAKLFPLEQANRHLTMLDPKTMKYTFVDTCFQTHHLQFGYDANDTLWTSGGGPVVGWLNTKMFDETGDAAKAQGWTAFVLDTNGNGKRDDYVEPDQPLDPTKDKRIGGGFYAVMPSPVDGSIWGSVGVFGGTAAVVRLVPGPNPPATALAEIYNVPKPYFGIRGADIDKQGVVWASMGSGHIGSFDRRKCKGPLNGPKATGDHCPEGWAFYQYPGPGFQGIGENSAESSYYTWVDQHNTFGLGEDVPMSTANLNDGLAALKDGKMILLRVPYPLGFYAKGFDGRIDDPKAGWKGRGLWTTSGDRAPWLMEGGKGKKPIAVHFQLRPDPLAH
;
A
#
# COMPACT_ATOMS: atom_id res chain seq x y z
N MET A 1 5.58 -7.33 15.91
CA MET A 1 4.89 -6.20 15.26
C MET A 1 5.82 -5.66 14.20
N ASN A 2 5.39 -5.63 12.94
CA ASN A 2 6.18 -5.11 11.82
C ASN A 2 5.28 -4.20 10.96
N ASN A 3 5.50 -4.16 9.66
CA ASN A 3 4.86 -3.34 8.65
C ASN A 3 3.35 -3.49 8.57
N VAL A 4 2.72 -4.49 9.19
CA VAL A 4 1.26 -4.69 9.20
C VAL A 4 0.56 -4.15 10.47
N ASP A 5 1.32 -3.67 11.45
CA ASP A 5 0.82 -3.23 12.77
C ASP A 5 1.04 -1.72 12.99
N CYS A 6 1.48 -1.31 14.19
CA CYS A 6 1.81 0.08 14.54
C CYS A 6 2.76 0.72 13.53
N ILE A 7 3.80 -0.02 13.11
CA ILE A 7 4.78 0.49 12.13
C ILE A 7 4.14 0.68 10.75
N GLY A 8 3.00 0.05 10.48
CA GLY A 8 2.20 0.29 9.28
C GLY A 8 1.44 1.63 9.28
N CYS A 9 1.41 2.35 10.40
CA CYS A 9 0.69 3.62 10.54
C CYS A 9 1.58 4.78 11.01
N HIS A 10 2.61 4.47 11.81
CA HIS A 10 3.50 5.43 12.45
C HIS A 10 4.93 4.91 12.41
N GLN A 11 5.90 5.80 12.29
CA GLN A 11 7.28 5.40 12.52
C GLN A 11 7.52 5.11 14.01
N LEU A 12 8.18 3.99 14.31
CA LEU A 12 8.71 3.72 15.64
C LEU A 12 10.15 4.24 15.74
N GLY A 13 10.52 4.81 16.91
CA GLY A 13 11.86 5.33 17.17
C GLY A 13 11.97 6.85 17.09
N GLN A 14 10.99 7.54 16.51
CA GLN A 14 10.90 9.01 16.56
C GLN A 14 10.65 9.52 17.98
N GLU A 15 11.01 10.78 18.25
CA GLU A 15 10.88 11.42 19.57
C GLU A 15 9.52 11.20 20.24
N ALA A 16 8.45 11.40 19.48
CA ALA A 16 7.10 11.24 19.99
C ALA A 16 6.79 9.81 20.45
N THR A 17 7.46 8.78 19.91
CA THR A 17 7.27 7.37 20.30
C THR A 17 8.22 6.89 21.39
N ARG A 18 9.43 7.49 21.50
CA ARG A 18 10.43 7.15 22.53
C ARG A 18 10.23 7.92 23.86
N THR A 19 9.35 8.91 23.88
CA THR A 19 9.00 9.70 25.08
C THR A 19 7.50 9.71 25.31
N ILE A 20 7.03 9.86 26.55
CA ILE A 20 5.60 10.00 26.87
C ILE A 20 5.23 11.49 26.95
N PRO A 21 4.25 11.98 26.16
CA PRO A 21 3.77 13.36 26.28
C PRO A 21 3.27 13.69 27.70
N ALA A 22 3.74 14.80 28.28
CA ALA A 22 3.32 15.24 29.61
C ALA A 22 1.80 15.44 29.73
N ALA A 23 1.13 15.77 28.62
CA ALA A 23 -0.33 15.90 28.54
C ALA A 23 -1.10 14.60 28.84
N PHE A 24 -0.43 13.44 28.85
CA PHE A 24 -1.05 12.18 29.27
C PHE A 24 -1.14 12.03 30.79
N GLY A 25 -0.36 12.78 31.56
CA GLY A 25 -0.27 12.66 33.02
C GLY A 25 0.89 11.77 33.47
N GLU A 26 0.85 11.39 34.75
CA GLU A 26 1.86 10.54 35.39
C GLU A 26 1.38 9.08 35.47
N PHE A 27 2.32 8.15 35.30
CA PHE A 27 2.07 6.71 35.27
C PHE A 27 3.10 5.97 36.11
N LYS A 28 2.73 4.82 36.66
CA LYS A 28 3.64 4.01 37.48
C LYS A 28 4.68 3.26 36.64
N SER A 29 4.38 3.04 35.36
CA SER A 29 5.24 2.35 34.41
C SER A 29 5.00 2.84 32.98
N GLY A 30 5.97 2.59 32.09
CA GLY A 30 5.79 2.81 30.67
C GLY A 30 4.65 1.98 30.08
N GLU A 31 4.32 0.83 30.66
CA GLU A 31 3.21 -0.02 30.22
C GLU A 31 1.86 0.70 30.36
N GLU A 32 1.59 1.30 31.52
CA GLU A 32 0.39 2.12 31.77
C GLU A 32 0.34 3.34 30.82
N ALA A 33 1.48 3.99 30.60
CA ALA A 33 1.58 5.12 29.69
C ALA A 33 1.29 4.74 28.23
N TRP A 34 1.73 3.55 27.78
CA TRP A 34 1.44 3.05 26.44
C TRP A 34 -0.03 2.70 26.24
N MET A 35 -0.70 2.14 27.24
CA MET A 35 -2.16 1.92 27.20
C MET A 35 -2.92 3.25 27.02
N ARG A 36 -2.56 4.29 27.78
CA ARG A 36 -3.15 5.64 27.62
C ARG A 36 -2.86 6.24 26.25
N ARG A 37 -1.64 6.07 25.74
CA ARG A 37 -1.22 6.58 24.43
C ARG A 37 -2.09 6.01 23.33
N VAL A 38 -2.21 4.69 23.24
CA VAL A 38 -2.89 4.07 22.09
C VAL A 38 -4.40 4.23 22.15
N ALA A 39 -4.98 4.61 23.29
CA ALA A 39 -6.38 5.02 23.37
C ALA A 39 -6.65 6.45 22.83
N SER A 40 -5.61 7.20 22.45
CA SER A 40 -5.72 8.62 22.11
C SER A 40 -6.16 8.86 20.67
N GLY A 41 -7.06 9.83 20.48
CA GLY A 41 -7.46 10.31 19.15
C GLY A 41 -8.38 9.36 18.38
N GLN A 42 -8.67 9.72 17.13
CA GLN A 42 -9.69 9.03 16.33
C GLN A 42 -9.31 7.59 15.95
N THR A 43 -8.04 7.19 16.02
CA THR A 43 -7.62 5.80 15.75
C THR A 43 -7.56 4.93 17.01
N GLY A 44 -7.91 5.49 18.18
CA GLY A 44 -7.65 4.88 19.47
C GLY A 44 -8.25 3.48 19.65
N GLU A 45 -9.53 3.32 19.28
CA GLU A 45 -10.23 2.03 19.38
C GLU A 45 -9.56 0.94 18.54
N TRP A 46 -9.17 1.27 17.31
CA TRP A 46 -8.51 0.31 16.43
C TRP A 46 -7.14 -0.11 16.98
N MET A 47 -6.36 0.84 17.49
CA MET A 47 -5.05 0.56 18.08
C MET A 47 -5.17 -0.26 19.37
N VAL A 48 -6.13 0.06 20.24
CA VAL A 48 -6.41 -0.72 21.47
C VAL A 48 -6.84 -2.13 21.12
N ASN A 49 -7.78 -2.31 20.19
CA ASN A 49 -8.24 -3.64 19.78
C ASN A 49 -7.13 -4.50 19.17
N ARG A 50 -6.21 -3.89 18.41
CA ARG A 50 -5.04 -4.60 17.88
C ARG A 50 -4.09 -5.06 18.99
N LEU A 51 -3.72 -4.17 19.91
CA LEU A 51 -2.71 -4.49 20.94
C LEU A 51 -3.28 -5.30 22.10
N ALA A 52 -4.41 -4.90 22.66
CA ALA A 52 -5.03 -5.57 23.81
C ALA A 52 -5.81 -6.83 23.38
N GLY A 53 -6.63 -6.71 22.33
CA GLY A 53 -7.50 -7.80 21.88
C GLY A 53 -6.74 -8.87 21.11
N GLN A 54 -6.17 -8.51 19.96
CA GLN A 54 -5.59 -9.49 19.03
C GLN A 54 -4.20 -9.98 19.45
N LEU A 55 -3.39 -9.13 20.09
CA LEU A 55 -2.05 -9.47 20.56
C LEU A 55 -1.99 -9.76 22.07
N GLY A 56 -3.15 -9.84 22.74
CA GLY A 56 -3.27 -10.26 24.13
C GLY A 56 -2.51 -9.36 25.12
N SER A 57 -2.45 -8.05 24.86
CA SER A 57 -1.77 -7.04 25.69
C SER A 57 -0.25 -7.18 25.83
N VAL A 58 0.35 -8.23 25.26
CA VAL A 58 1.81 -8.48 25.28
C VAL A 58 2.63 -7.26 24.81
N PRO A 59 2.23 -6.51 23.77
CA PRO A 59 2.96 -5.33 23.31
C PRO A 59 3.20 -4.25 24.38
N PHE A 60 2.27 -4.02 25.31
CA PHE A 60 2.35 -2.89 26.23
C PHE A 60 3.55 -2.98 27.15
N LYS A 61 3.84 -4.18 27.68
CA LYS A 61 5.02 -4.44 28.50
C LYS A 61 6.31 -4.10 27.76
N TYR A 62 6.47 -4.57 26.52
CA TYR A 62 7.72 -4.39 25.77
C TYR A 62 7.91 -2.95 25.29
N PHE A 63 6.85 -2.28 24.87
CA PHE A 63 6.93 -0.86 24.52
C PHE A 63 7.18 0.01 25.76
N GLY A 64 6.56 -0.33 26.89
CA GLY A 64 6.79 0.30 28.18
C GLY A 64 8.25 0.18 28.63
N ASP A 65 8.78 -1.05 28.69
CA ASP A 65 10.18 -1.30 29.04
C ASP A 65 11.15 -0.53 28.12
N TRP A 66 10.91 -0.55 26.81
CA TRP A 66 11.72 0.20 25.85
C TRP A 66 11.73 1.70 26.14
N THR A 67 10.56 2.31 26.41
CA THR A 67 10.47 3.73 26.78
C THR A 67 11.15 4.03 28.12
N ASP A 68 10.95 3.17 29.13
CA ASP A 68 11.50 3.35 30.47
C ASP A 68 13.03 3.23 30.50
N ARG A 69 13.62 2.34 29.69
CA ARG A 69 15.08 2.22 29.57
C ARG A 69 15.70 3.43 28.88
N ILE A 70 15.07 3.96 27.84
CA ILE A 70 15.50 5.22 27.19
C ILE A 70 15.46 6.38 28.18
N ALA A 71 14.39 6.49 28.98
CA ALA A 71 14.28 7.52 30.01
C ALA A 71 15.38 7.42 31.08
N LYS A 72 15.91 6.22 31.34
CA LYS A 72 17.06 5.95 32.22
C LYS A 72 18.43 6.16 31.54
N GLY A 73 18.46 6.56 30.27
CA GLY A 73 19.68 6.86 29.53
C GLY A 73 20.21 5.72 28.65
N GLU A 74 19.42 4.67 28.37
CA GLU A 74 19.81 3.67 27.37
C GLU A 74 19.99 4.32 25.99
N LEU A 75 21.11 4.02 25.35
CA LEU A 75 21.43 4.46 23.99
C LEU A 75 21.29 3.31 22.99
N PRO A 76 21.01 3.60 21.71
CA PRO A 76 21.06 2.58 20.66
C PRO A 76 22.39 1.82 20.68
N HIS A 77 22.32 0.48 20.62
CA HIS A 77 23.50 -0.38 20.61
C HIS A 77 24.26 -0.35 19.28
N SER A 78 23.64 0.18 18.23
CA SER A 78 24.21 0.27 16.89
C SER A 78 24.44 1.73 16.49
N LYS A 79 25.53 1.95 15.75
CA LYS A 79 25.86 3.25 15.17
C LYS A 79 25.33 3.31 13.73
N PRO A 80 24.51 4.31 13.36
CA PRO A 80 24.07 4.47 11.99
C PRO A 80 25.27 4.62 11.03
N PRO A 81 25.31 3.88 9.90
CA PRO A 81 26.34 4.04 8.90
C PRO A 81 26.21 5.40 8.20
N ARG A 82 27.33 5.94 7.71
CA ARG A 82 27.30 7.10 6.79
C ARG A 82 26.97 6.62 5.38
N PRO A 83 26.34 7.46 4.54
CA PRO A 83 26.10 7.13 3.14
C PRO A 83 27.38 6.70 2.41
N GLN A 84 27.30 5.63 1.62
CA GLN A 84 28.42 5.08 0.85
C GLN A 84 28.09 4.99 -0.64
N GLY A 85 29.12 4.95 -1.48
CA GLY A 85 28.94 4.76 -2.91
C GLY A 85 28.01 5.82 -3.52
N VAL A 86 26.99 5.35 -4.24
CA VAL A 86 25.98 6.16 -4.96
C VAL A 86 24.99 6.87 -4.04
N GLU A 87 24.84 6.45 -2.78
CA GLU A 87 23.96 7.11 -1.81
C GLU A 87 24.37 8.58 -1.57
N ARG A 88 25.65 8.89 -1.80
CA ARG A 88 26.22 10.25 -1.69
C ARG A 88 25.81 11.19 -2.83
N ASN A 89 25.23 10.66 -3.90
CA ASN A 89 24.88 11.42 -5.09
C ASN A 89 23.40 11.84 -5.12
N ILE A 90 22.62 11.42 -4.13
CA ILE A 90 21.19 11.68 -4.07
C ILE A 90 20.93 13.18 -3.86
N VAL A 91 19.97 13.73 -4.59
CA VAL A 91 19.36 15.04 -4.36
C VAL A 91 17.95 14.82 -3.86
N VAL A 92 17.60 15.51 -2.77
CA VAL A 92 16.26 15.47 -2.18
C VAL A 92 15.68 16.86 -2.21
N THR A 93 14.56 17.04 -2.90
CA THR A 93 13.76 18.28 -2.87
C THR A 93 12.46 18.01 -2.15
N THR A 94 12.04 18.90 -1.25
CA THR A 94 10.84 18.71 -0.44
C THR A 94 9.91 19.91 -0.49
N TRP A 95 8.61 19.65 -0.39
CA TRP A 95 7.56 20.67 -0.33
C TRP A 95 6.58 20.29 0.78
N GLU A 96 6.21 21.24 1.64
CA GLU A 96 5.04 21.05 2.47
C GLU A 96 3.78 21.09 1.61
N TRP A 97 2.92 20.09 1.73
CA TRP A 97 1.66 20.04 1.01
C TRP A 97 0.57 19.39 1.88
N GLY A 98 -0.66 19.89 1.77
CA GLY A 98 -1.74 19.55 2.69
C GLY A 98 -1.76 20.39 3.98
N GLY A 99 -2.61 19.99 4.92
CA GLY A 99 -2.83 20.68 6.19
C GLY A 99 -2.11 20.05 7.38
N SER A 100 -1.93 20.80 8.46
CA SER A 100 -1.25 20.34 9.68
C SER A 100 -2.03 19.28 10.49
N LYS A 101 -3.28 19.01 10.09
CA LYS A 101 -4.20 18.03 10.69
C LYS A 101 -4.47 16.85 9.75
N THR A 102 -4.04 16.95 8.49
CA THR A 102 -4.36 15.99 7.45
C THR A 102 -3.20 15.04 7.24
N TYR A 103 -3.52 13.80 6.89
CA TYR A 103 -2.56 12.76 6.55
C TYR A 103 -2.70 12.40 5.07
N LEU A 104 -1.58 12.15 4.39
CA LEU A 104 -1.54 11.75 2.99
C LEU A 104 -1.00 10.32 2.89
N HIS A 105 -1.84 9.38 2.46
CA HIS A 105 -1.41 7.99 2.27
C HIS A 105 -0.38 7.89 1.15
N ASP A 106 -0.73 8.41 -0.03
CA ASP A 106 0.02 8.17 -1.25
C ASP A 106 0.16 9.44 -2.10
N LEU A 107 0.98 9.34 -3.14
CA LEU A 107 0.99 10.26 -4.27
C LEU A 107 1.11 9.49 -5.59
N ILE A 108 0.77 10.17 -6.69
CA ILE A 108 1.02 9.65 -8.04
C ILE A 108 1.66 10.71 -8.94
N ALA A 109 2.62 10.28 -9.76
CA ALA A 109 3.42 11.17 -10.61
C ALA A 109 3.24 10.89 -12.10
N SER A 110 3.09 9.63 -12.52
CA SER A 110 2.95 9.25 -13.92
C SER A 110 2.13 7.98 -14.15
N ASP A 111 1.87 7.64 -15.41
CA ASP A 111 1.46 6.28 -15.76
C ASP A 111 2.71 5.40 -15.73
N ARG A 112 2.77 4.45 -14.80
CA ARG A 112 3.89 3.53 -14.65
C ARG A 112 4.33 2.89 -15.97
N ARG A 113 3.38 2.52 -16.84
CA ARG A 113 3.64 1.84 -18.12
C ARG A 113 4.32 2.77 -19.13
N TYR A 114 4.14 4.08 -18.94
CA TYR A 114 4.64 5.15 -19.79
C TYR A 114 5.13 6.31 -18.91
N PRO A 115 6.31 6.21 -18.28
CA PRO A 115 6.75 7.16 -17.24
C PRO A 115 6.98 8.59 -17.73
N THR A 116 6.85 8.86 -19.04
CA THR A 116 6.85 10.20 -19.64
C THR A 116 5.46 10.86 -19.67
N VAL A 117 4.40 10.12 -19.36
CA VAL A 117 3.07 10.70 -19.17
C VAL A 117 3.13 11.61 -17.94
N ASN A 118 2.46 12.77 -18.03
CA ASN A 118 2.50 13.80 -17.00
C ASN A 118 3.92 14.36 -16.75
N ALA A 119 4.80 14.33 -17.77
CA ALA A 119 6.09 14.98 -17.74
C ALA A 119 5.96 16.47 -17.37
N TYR A 120 6.76 16.91 -16.40
CA TYR A 120 6.71 18.23 -15.76
C TYR A 120 5.32 18.58 -15.18
N GLY A 121 4.42 17.62 -15.08
CA GLY A 121 3.06 17.86 -14.62
C GLY A 121 2.95 17.91 -13.10
N PRO A 122 1.76 18.27 -12.60
CA PRO A 122 1.47 18.24 -11.18
C PRO A 122 1.43 16.81 -10.61
N LEU A 123 1.64 16.70 -9.30
CA LEU A 123 1.46 15.48 -8.52
C LEU A 123 0.13 15.55 -7.76
N TYR A 124 -0.47 14.39 -7.51
CA TYR A 124 -1.77 14.29 -6.83
C TYR A 124 -1.63 13.44 -5.56
N GLY A 125 -2.06 13.97 -4.42
CA GLY A 125 -2.02 13.28 -3.14
C GLY A 125 -3.32 12.57 -2.78
N SER A 126 -3.21 11.47 -2.03
CA SER A 126 -4.35 10.67 -1.54
C SER A 126 -4.54 10.83 -0.03
N PRO A 127 -5.42 11.73 0.46
CA PRO A 127 -5.62 12.00 1.89
C PRO A 127 -6.50 10.95 2.62
N GLU A 128 -6.13 9.68 2.55
CA GLU A 128 -6.89 8.56 3.12
C GLU A 128 -7.33 8.82 4.57
N TYR A 129 -8.60 8.54 4.89
CA TYR A 129 -9.23 8.78 6.19
C TYR A 129 -9.26 10.22 6.69
N SER A 130 -8.43 11.14 6.16
CA SER A 130 -8.17 12.41 6.83
C SER A 130 -9.02 13.57 6.33
N THR A 131 -9.18 13.75 5.01
CA THR A 131 -9.97 14.86 4.45
C THR A 131 -10.43 14.59 3.02
N ASP A 132 -11.47 15.31 2.57
CA ASP A 132 -11.91 15.33 1.16
C ASP A 132 -11.10 16.30 0.29
N VAL A 133 -10.14 17.03 0.87
CA VAL A 133 -9.33 18.04 0.16
C VAL A 133 -8.04 17.41 -0.35
N TYR A 134 -7.97 17.13 -1.65
CA TYR A 134 -6.83 16.47 -2.29
C TYR A 134 -5.79 17.53 -2.65
N PRO A 135 -4.55 17.44 -2.14
CA PRO A 135 -3.49 18.37 -2.52
C PRO A 135 -2.97 18.05 -3.91
N ILE A 136 -2.66 19.11 -4.67
CA ILE A 136 -2.06 19.05 -6.00
C ILE A 136 -0.81 19.92 -5.98
N LEU A 137 0.37 19.32 -6.16
CA LEU A 137 1.65 20.03 -6.19
C LEU A 137 2.11 20.20 -7.63
N ASP A 138 2.31 21.44 -8.07
CA ASP A 138 3.08 21.74 -9.28
C ASP A 138 4.56 21.90 -8.90
N PRO A 139 5.43 20.93 -9.23
CA PRO A 139 6.84 20.98 -8.83
C PRO A 139 7.64 22.05 -9.59
N ASN A 140 7.17 22.56 -10.73
CA ASN A 140 7.90 23.58 -11.49
C ASN A 140 7.65 24.99 -10.94
N THR A 141 6.41 25.26 -10.55
CA THR A 141 6.03 26.56 -9.95
C THR A 141 6.15 26.57 -8.43
N HIS A 142 6.33 25.38 -7.82
CA HIS A 142 6.35 25.15 -6.37
C HIS A 142 5.04 25.56 -5.68
N ILE A 143 3.94 25.59 -6.44
CA ILE A 143 2.61 25.95 -5.94
C ILE A 143 1.84 24.69 -5.58
N VAL A 144 1.26 24.69 -4.39
CA VAL A 144 0.28 23.69 -3.96
C VAL A 144 -1.12 24.28 -4.12
N THR A 145 -1.95 23.62 -4.90
CA THR A 145 -3.38 23.86 -5.00
C THR A 145 -4.16 22.70 -4.39
N THR A 146 -5.48 22.80 -4.34
CA THR A 146 -6.33 21.75 -3.77
C THR A 146 -7.56 21.50 -4.60
N PHE A 147 -7.99 20.25 -4.64
CA PHE A 147 -9.27 19.83 -5.20
C PHE A 147 -10.14 19.22 -4.08
N LYS A 148 -11.32 19.78 -3.83
CA LYS A 148 -12.26 19.18 -2.87
C LYS A 148 -13.08 18.11 -3.58
N ALA A 149 -12.77 16.85 -3.32
CA ALA A 149 -13.46 15.72 -3.93
C ALA A 149 -14.90 15.62 -3.41
N PRO A 150 -15.91 15.63 -4.32
CA PRO A 150 -17.27 15.35 -3.93
C PRO A 150 -17.48 13.83 -3.73
N VAL A 151 -18.57 13.49 -3.04
CA VAL A 151 -19.21 12.17 -3.11
C VAL A 151 -20.47 12.31 -3.95
N ARG A 152 -20.93 11.23 -4.59
CA ARG A 152 -22.09 11.29 -5.49
C ARG A 152 -23.39 11.45 -4.70
N ASP A 153 -23.52 10.68 -3.63
CA ASP A 153 -24.76 10.54 -2.87
C ASP A 153 -24.64 11.34 -1.55
N ALA A 154 -25.57 12.26 -1.29
CA ALA A 154 -25.46 13.24 -0.20
C ALA A 154 -25.48 12.63 1.21
N ASP A 155 -26.08 11.44 1.35
CA ASP A 155 -26.17 10.64 2.57
C ASP A 155 -24.94 9.76 2.81
N THR A 156 -23.92 9.83 1.94
CA THR A 156 -22.64 9.15 2.16
C THR A 156 -22.04 9.59 3.50
N PRO A 157 -21.83 8.67 4.46
CA PRO A 157 -21.34 9.00 5.79
C PRO A 157 -19.86 9.39 5.76
N GLU A 158 -19.41 10.01 6.84
CA GLU A 158 -17.98 10.11 7.12
C GLU A 158 -17.38 8.71 7.29
N ALA A 159 -16.13 8.55 6.88
CA ALA A 159 -15.39 7.29 6.86
C ALA A 159 -14.93 6.87 8.27
N PHE A 160 -15.89 6.60 9.15
CA PHE A 160 -15.69 6.14 10.53
C PHE A 160 -16.30 4.77 10.80
N GLY A 161 -15.79 4.09 11.83
CA GLY A 161 -16.35 2.84 12.34
C GLY A 161 -15.86 1.59 11.59
N PRO A 162 -16.62 0.47 11.64
CA PRO A 162 -16.18 -0.80 11.04
C PRO A 162 -15.79 -0.66 9.57
N GLY A 163 -14.60 -1.15 9.22
CA GLY A 163 -14.01 -0.98 7.88
C GLY A 163 -13.19 0.30 7.70
N HIS A 164 -13.17 1.19 8.69
CA HIS A 164 -12.36 2.40 8.72
C HIS A 164 -11.42 2.44 9.92
N ALA A 165 -10.34 3.22 9.81
CA ALA A 165 -9.35 3.34 10.87
C ALA A 165 -9.74 4.34 11.96
N ALA A 166 -10.75 5.19 11.72
CA ALA A 166 -11.10 6.33 12.55
C ALA A 166 -12.48 6.18 13.18
N ILE A 167 -12.68 6.79 14.35
CA ILE A 167 -13.95 6.84 15.08
C ILE A 167 -14.35 8.30 15.32
N ALA A 168 -15.65 8.56 15.41
CA ALA A 168 -16.17 9.92 15.55
C ALA A 168 -15.82 10.55 16.91
N LYS A 169 -15.88 9.76 17.99
CA LYS A 169 -15.57 10.18 19.36
C LYS A 169 -14.36 9.40 19.88
N PRO A 170 -13.18 10.02 20.03
CA PRO A 170 -11.99 9.37 20.58
C PRO A 170 -12.25 8.70 21.93
N MET A 171 -11.59 7.56 22.19
CA MET A 171 -11.66 6.90 23.50
C MET A 171 -10.99 7.74 24.60
N ALA A 172 -9.93 8.47 24.23
CA ALA A 172 -9.25 9.42 25.10
C ALA A 172 -8.74 10.63 24.29
N PRO A 173 -8.56 11.80 24.93
CA PRO A 173 -8.05 12.99 24.25
C PRO A 173 -6.66 12.79 23.66
N SER A 174 -6.45 13.32 22.46
CA SER A 174 -5.15 13.48 21.82
C SER A 174 -4.27 14.45 22.63
N PRO A 175 -2.96 14.18 22.80
CA PRO A 175 -2.06 15.10 23.49
C PRO A 175 -1.77 16.36 22.65
N TYR A 176 -2.15 16.35 21.37
CA TYR A 176 -1.94 17.46 20.44
C TYR A 176 -3.22 18.26 20.19
N TRP A 177 -4.36 17.59 20.09
CA TRP A 177 -5.62 18.17 19.63
C TRP A 177 -6.79 18.01 20.62
N GLY A 178 -6.56 17.42 21.80
CA GLY A 178 -7.62 17.15 22.76
C GLY A 178 -8.70 16.23 22.19
N GLU A 179 -9.96 16.59 22.36
CA GLU A 179 -11.12 15.85 21.82
C GLU A 179 -11.52 16.31 20.41
N GLU A 180 -10.75 17.19 19.76
CA GLU A 180 -11.07 17.69 18.43
C GLU A 180 -11.10 16.55 17.39
N LYS A 181 -12.20 16.47 16.62
CA LYS A 181 -12.31 15.62 15.44
C LYS A 181 -11.60 16.29 14.27
N ILE A 182 -10.39 15.82 13.95
CA ILE A 182 -9.50 16.41 12.93
C ILE A 182 -9.56 15.71 11.57
N TRP A 183 -10.11 14.49 11.52
CA TRP A 183 -10.36 13.75 10.30
C TRP A 183 -11.86 13.64 10.08
N ASP A 184 -12.32 13.91 8.86
CA ASP A 184 -13.74 14.10 8.52
C ASP A 184 -14.09 13.66 7.09
N THR A 185 -13.22 12.89 6.44
CA THR A 185 -13.42 12.53 5.04
C THR A 185 -14.68 11.71 4.81
N ARG A 186 -15.37 11.97 3.70
CA ARG A 186 -16.38 11.09 3.11
C ARG A 186 -15.83 10.37 1.87
N ALA A 187 -15.02 11.07 1.08
CA ALA A 187 -14.44 10.55 -0.17
C ALA A 187 -13.37 9.48 0.07
N ASN A 188 -12.62 9.56 1.17
CA ASN A 188 -11.70 8.52 1.67
C ASN A 188 -10.80 7.88 0.58
N ASN A 189 -10.03 8.71 -0.13
CA ASN A 189 -9.12 8.26 -1.19
C ASN A 189 -7.90 7.53 -0.63
N HIS A 190 -7.70 6.27 -1.02
CA HIS A 190 -6.57 5.45 -0.60
C HIS A 190 -5.31 5.64 -1.45
N ASN A 191 -5.45 5.51 -2.77
CA ASN A 191 -4.36 5.41 -3.73
C ASN A 191 -4.82 6.01 -5.07
N GLY A 192 -3.88 6.58 -5.81
CA GLY A 192 -4.09 7.14 -7.14
C GLY A 192 -3.21 6.49 -8.19
N MET A 193 -3.70 6.42 -9.44
CA MET A 193 -2.94 6.00 -10.63
C MET A 193 -3.22 6.96 -11.78
N ILE A 194 -2.21 7.31 -12.56
CA ILE A 194 -2.40 8.08 -13.79
C ILE A 194 -2.51 7.11 -14.97
N ASP A 195 -3.49 7.35 -15.84
CA ASP A 195 -3.61 6.61 -17.09
C ASP A 195 -2.81 7.24 -18.24
N LYS A 196 -2.77 6.55 -19.37
CA LYS A 196 -2.02 6.97 -20.56
C LYS A 196 -2.48 8.33 -21.12
N GLN A 197 -3.71 8.75 -20.81
CA GLN A 197 -4.28 10.02 -21.23
C GLN A 197 -3.96 11.18 -20.27
N GLY A 198 -3.32 10.87 -19.12
CA GLY A 198 -2.98 11.84 -18.08
C GLY A 198 -4.12 12.08 -17.09
N ARG A 199 -5.14 11.22 -17.04
CA ARG A 199 -6.24 11.32 -16.08
C ARG A 199 -5.87 10.58 -14.80
N VAL A 200 -6.35 11.08 -13.67
CA VAL A 200 -6.01 10.54 -12.34
C VAL A 200 -7.16 9.71 -11.81
N TRP A 201 -6.92 8.43 -11.61
CA TRP A 201 -7.87 7.46 -11.09
C TRP A 201 -7.61 7.22 -9.61
N PHE A 202 -8.64 7.27 -8.78
CA PHE A 202 -8.53 7.09 -7.33
C PHE A 202 -9.41 5.96 -6.81
N ALA A 203 -8.90 5.25 -5.80
CA ALA A 203 -9.68 4.36 -4.96
C ALA A 203 -10.39 5.16 -3.87
N ALA A 204 -11.62 5.62 -4.15
CA ALA A 204 -12.35 6.57 -3.32
C ALA A 204 -13.84 6.19 -3.21
N THR A 205 -14.48 6.57 -2.10
CA THR A 205 -15.91 6.43 -1.87
C THR A 205 -16.71 7.22 -2.90
N VAL A 206 -17.73 6.59 -3.46
CA VAL A 206 -18.73 7.18 -4.36
C VAL A 206 -20.05 7.37 -3.62
N ARG A 207 -20.43 6.38 -2.81
CA ARG A 207 -21.72 6.24 -2.13
C ARG A 207 -21.59 5.49 -0.81
N ALA A 208 -22.70 5.35 -0.08
CA ALA A 208 -22.78 4.46 1.08
C ALA A 208 -22.54 2.98 0.72
N GLN A 209 -22.22 2.18 1.76
CA GLN A 209 -21.65 0.83 1.59
C GLN A 209 -22.54 -0.15 0.84
N LYS A 210 -23.87 -0.02 0.91
CA LYS A 210 -24.82 -0.97 0.31
C LYS A 210 -24.73 -0.92 -1.22
N ASN A 211 -24.47 -2.07 -1.84
CA ASN A 211 -24.39 -2.17 -3.29
C ASN A 211 -25.77 -2.06 -3.98
N PRO A 212 -25.81 -1.55 -5.22
CA PRO A 212 -27.02 -1.57 -6.05
C PRO A 212 -27.39 -2.99 -6.46
N GLY A 213 -28.66 -3.20 -6.82
CA GLY A 213 -29.20 -4.54 -7.09
C GLY A 213 -28.50 -5.32 -8.21
N PHE A 214 -27.82 -4.65 -9.14
CA PHE A 214 -27.08 -5.34 -10.20
C PHE A 214 -25.78 -6.03 -9.70
N CYS A 215 -25.35 -5.73 -8.48
CA CYS A 215 -24.20 -6.38 -7.83
C CYS A 215 -24.58 -7.60 -6.99
N THR A 216 -25.85 -7.71 -6.60
CA THR A 216 -26.34 -8.65 -5.60
C THR A 216 -26.97 -9.88 -6.24
N GLN A 217 -27.37 -10.84 -5.39
CA GLN A 217 -28.03 -12.06 -5.84
C GLN A 217 -29.31 -11.74 -6.64
N GLY A 218 -29.53 -12.49 -7.73
CA GLY A 218 -30.66 -12.30 -8.64
C GLY A 218 -30.40 -11.34 -9.82
N SER A 219 -29.23 -10.71 -9.86
CA SER A 219 -28.79 -9.86 -10.97
C SER A 219 -28.45 -10.65 -12.24
N ASP A 220 -28.58 -9.99 -13.41
CA ASP A 220 -28.10 -10.50 -14.68
C ASP A 220 -26.61 -10.28 -14.96
N HIS A 221 -25.92 -9.49 -14.13
CA HIS A 221 -24.50 -9.22 -14.28
C HIS A 221 -23.69 -10.53 -14.15
N PRO A 222 -22.80 -10.87 -15.12
CA PRO A 222 -22.10 -12.17 -15.14
C PRO A 222 -21.36 -12.50 -13.85
N SER A 223 -20.65 -11.53 -13.26
CA SER A 223 -19.98 -11.72 -11.97
C SER A 223 -20.93 -11.89 -10.80
N ALA A 224 -22.07 -11.20 -10.79
CA ALA A 224 -23.03 -11.28 -9.67
C ALA A 224 -23.77 -12.62 -9.66
N LYS A 225 -23.98 -13.25 -10.82
CA LYS A 225 -24.52 -14.62 -10.91
C LYS A 225 -23.64 -15.66 -10.22
N LEU A 226 -22.32 -15.44 -10.23
CA LEU A 226 -21.35 -16.40 -9.70
C LEU A 226 -20.87 -16.04 -8.29
N PHE A 227 -20.78 -14.75 -7.98
CA PHE A 227 -20.32 -14.27 -6.68
C PHE A 227 -20.96 -12.91 -6.36
N PRO A 228 -22.20 -12.87 -5.85
CA PRO A 228 -22.87 -11.61 -5.53
C PRO A 228 -22.17 -10.87 -4.40
N LEU A 229 -22.17 -9.54 -4.46
CA LEU A 229 -21.54 -8.67 -3.46
C LEU A 229 -22.56 -7.69 -2.91
N GLU A 230 -22.84 -7.78 -1.62
CA GLU A 230 -23.85 -6.96 -0.94
C GLU A 230 -23.35 -5.55 -0.62
N GLN A 231 -22.03 -5.37 -0.49
CA GLN A 231 -21.44 -4.13 0.02
C GLN A 231 -20.06 -3.82 -0.61
N ALA A 232 -19.76 -2.53 -0.73
CA ALA A 232 -18.44 -1.98 -1.05
C ALA A 232 -18.32 -0.56 -0.47
N ASN A 233 -17.18 -0.22 0.14
CA ASN A 233 -16.91 1.07 0.78
C ASN A 233 -16.23 2.06 -0.17
N ARG A 234 -15.10 1.68 -0.78
CA ARG A 234 -14.41 2.50 -1.81
C ARG A 234 -14.66 1.88 -3.18
N HIS A 235 -14.73 2.76 -4.17
CA HIS A 235 -14.97 2.44 -5.57
C HIS A 235 -13.87 3.09 -6.44
N LEU A 236 -14.18 3.37 -7.70
CA LEU A 236 -13.31 4.10 -8.60
C LEU A 236 -13.85 5.50 -8.85
N THR A 237 -12.95 6.46 -8.91
CA THR A 237 -13.25 7.83 -9.35
C THR A 237 -12.14 8.31 -10.26
N MET A 238 -12.45 9.24 -11.15
CA MET A 238 -11.50 9.75 -12.13
C MET A 238 -11.57 11.27 -12.18
N LEU A 239 -10.45 11.94 -11.93
CA LEU A 239 -10.25 13.35 -12.18
C LEU A 239 -9.56 13.52 -13.53
N ASP A 240 -10.13 14.33 -14.43
CA ASP A 240 -9.44 14.81 -15.62
C ASP A 240 -8.77 16.16 -15.30
N PRO A 241 -7.43 16.24 -15.19
CA PRO A 241 -6.73 17.48 -14.86
C PRO A 241 -6.95 18.63 -15.85
N LYS A 242 -7.28 18.34 -17.11
CA LYS A 242 -7.45 19.37 -18.14
C LYS A 242 -8.75 20.15 -17.94
N THR A 243 -9.78 19.47 -17.45
CA THR A 243 -11.13 20.03 -17.29
C THR A 243 -11.53 20.18 -15.83
N MET A 244 -10.75 19.58 -14.91
CA MET A 244 -11.07 19.38 -13.50
C MET A 244 -12.40 18.64 -13.27
N LYS A 245 -12.88 17.91 -14.30
CA LYS A 245 -14.10 17.09 -14.18
C LYS A 245 -13.80 15.86 -13.35
N TYR A 246 -14.61 15.65 -12.31
CA TYR A 246 -14.57 14.47 -11.47
C TYR A 246 -15.72 13.52 -11.82
N THR A 247 -15.37 12.29 -12.19
CA THR A 247 -16.30 11.26 -12.65
C THR A 247 -16.34 10.12 -11.66
N PHE A 248 -17.55 9.70 -11.27
CA PHE A 248 -17.77 8.56 -10.39
C PHE A 248 -17.92 7.27 -11.19
N VAL A 249 -17.25 6.21 -10.76
CA VAL A 249 -17.38 4.87 -11.34
C VAL A 249 -17.84 3.92 -10.25
N ASP A 250 -19.14 3.62 -10.25
CA ASP A 250 -19.81 2.83 -9.21
C ASP A 250 -19.50 1.35 -9.36
N THR A 251 -18.44 0.89 -8.67
CA THR A 251 -18.04 -0.52 -8.68
C THR A 251 -18.83 -1.35 -7.67
N CYS A 252 -19.10 -2.60 -7.99
CA CYS A 252 -19.69 -3.58 -7.07
C CYS A 252 -18.69 -4.12 -6.04
N PHE A 253 -17.40 -4.02 -6.34
CA PHE A 253 -16.32 -4.50 -5.48
C PHE A 253 -15.61 -3.32 -4.78
N GLN A 254 -15.09 -3.60 -3.60
CA GLN A 254 -14.22 -2.71 -2.85
C GLN A 254 -12.89 -2.48 -3.58
N THR A 255 -12.37 -1.26 -3.51
CA THR A 255 -11.05 -0.89 -4.05
C THR A 255 -10.07 -0.47 -2.95
N HIS A 256 -8.78 -0.64 -3.22
CA HIS A 256 -7.69 -0.24 -2.33
C HIS A 256 -6.49 0.26 -3.15
N HIS A 257 -5.58 -0.60 -3.60
CA HIS A 257 -4.54 -0.24 -4.58
C HIS A 257 -5.04 -0.50 -5.99
N LEU A 258 -4.58 0.32 -6.93
CA LEU A 258 -4.96 0.26 -8.34
C LEU A 258 -3.72 0.04 -9.21
N GLN A 259 -3.85 -0.69 -10.32
CA GLN A 259 -2.81 -0.77 -11.35
C GLN A 259 -3.43 -1.00 -12.73
N PHE A 260 -2.88 -0.34 -13.74
CA PHE A 260 -3.28 -0.54 -15.13
C PHE A 260 -2.64 -1.78 -15.74
N GLY A 261 -3.42 -2.55 -16.48
CA GLY A 261 -2.97 -3.70 -17.26
C GLY A 261 -2.17 -3.30 -18.50
N TYR A 262 -1.42 -4.27 -19.02
CA TYR A 262 -0.66 -4.16 -20.28
C TYR A 262 -1.49 -4.73 -21.45
N ASP A 263 -2.78 -4.40 -21.50
CA ASP A 263 -3.73 -4.89 -22.49
C ASP A 263 -4.36 -3.76 -23.31
N ALA A 264 -5.06 -4.12 -24.39
CA ALA A 264 -5.64 -3.16 -25.34
C ALA A 264 -6.85 -2.38 -24.78
N ASN A 265 -7.39 -2.77 -23.63
CA ASN A 265 -8.53 -2.12 -22.98
C ASN A 265 -8.10 -1.14 -21.90
N ASP A 266 -6.78 -1.00 -21.65
CA ASP A 266 -6.24 -0.26 -20.50
C ASP A 266 -6.96 -0.68 -19.20
N THR A 267 -7.12 -2.00 -19.00
CA THR A 267 -7.92 -2.54 -17.88
C THR A 267 -7.33 -2.09 -16.55
N LEU A 268 -8.14 -1.44 -15.71
CA LEU A 268 -7.75 -1.02 -14.36
C LEU A 268 -8.10 -2.13 -13.36
N TRP A 269 -7.07 -2.76 -12.80
CA TRP A 269 -7.20 -3.81 -11.79
C TRP A 269 -7.11 -3.23 -10.39
N THR A 270 -7.87 -3.82 -9.46
CA THR A 270 -7.99 -3.29 -8.09
C THR A 270 -7.74 -4.36 -7.04
N SER A 271 -7.12 -3.97 -5.93
CA SER A 271 -7.03 -4.79 -4.72
C SER A 271 -8.09 -4.36 -3.70
N GLY A 272 -8.16 -5.06 -2.55
CA GLY A 272 -9.08 -4.71 -1.47
C GLY A 272 -10.50 -5.28 -1.61
N GLY A 273 -10.79 -5.99 -2.70
CA GLY A 273 -12.09 -6.62 -2.98
C GLY A 273 -12.53 -7.71 -2.00
N GLY A 274 -11.75 -7.99 -0.95
CA GLY A 274 -12.02 -9.08 -0.01
C GLY A 274 -11.98 -10.43 -0.75
N PRO A 275 -13.08 -11.20 -0.80
CA PRO A 275 -13.08 -12.53 -1.42
C PRO A 275 -12.88 -12.56 -2.95
N VAL A 276 -12.78 -11.39 -3.61
CA VAL A 276 -12.69 -11.27 -5.07
C VAL A 276 -11.59 -10.29 -5.48
N VAL A 277 -11.16 -10.38 -6.73
CA VAL A 277 -10.47 -9.30 -7.44
C VAL A 277 -11.42 -8.66 -8.45
N GLY A 278 -11.43 -7.34 -8.52
CA GLY A 278 -12.25 -6.57 -9.44
C GLY A 278 -11.42 -5.78 -10.45
N TRP A 279 -12.01 -5.55 -11.62
CA TRP A 279 -11.42 -4.75 -12.69
C TRP A 279 -12.45 -3.86 -13.39
N LEU A 280 -11.93 -2.84 -14.09
CA LEU A 280 -12.69 -1.96 -14.98
C LEU A 280 -12.02 -1.93 -16.35
N ASN A 281 -12.77 -2.26 -17.40
CA ASN A 281 -12.40 -1.98 -18.78
C ASN A 281 -12.58 -0.47 -19.03
N THR A 282 -11.50 0.29 -18.95
CA THR A 282 -11.56 1.76 -19.04
C THR A 282 -11.98 2.23 -20.42
N LYS A 283 -11.57 1.52 -21.48
CA LYS A 283 -12.03 1.80 -22.84
C LYS A 283 -13.55 1.68 -23.00
N MET A 284 -14.14 0.59 -22.51
CA MET A 284 -15.60 0.40 -22.51
C MET A 284 -16.30 1.50 -21.70
N PHE A 285 -15.72 1.88 -20.57
CA PHE A 285 -16.27 2.97 -19.76
C PHE A 285 -16.20 4.31 -20.49
N ASP A 286 -15.10 4.61 -21.17
CA ASP A 286 -14.93 5.84 -21.96
C ASP A 286 -15.91 5.91 -23.14
N GLU A 287 -16.15 4.78 -23.80
CA GLU A 287 -17.06 4.69 -24.95
C GLU A 287 -18.55 4.82 -24.55
N THR A 288 -18.92 4.32 -23.38
CA THR A 288 -20.35 4.15 -23.01
C THR A 288 -20.80 4.97 -21.81
N GLY A 289 -19.89 5.38 -20.94
CA GLY A 289 -20.20 5.92 -19.61
C GLY A 289 -20.85 4.92 -18.65
N ASP A 290 -20.97 3.65 -19.02
CA ASP A 290 -21.72 2.63 -18.28
C ASP A 290 -20.80 1.80 -17.40
N ALA A 291 -20.69 2.21 -16.13
CA ALA A 291 -19.86 1.51 -15.14
C ALA A 291 -20.30 0.06 -14.92
N ALA A 292 -21.60 -0.26 -15.04
CA ALA A 292 -22.10 -1.61 -14.81
C ALA A 292 -21.66 -2.56 -15.93
N LYS A 293 -21.59 -2.08 -17.18
CA LYS A 293 -21.08 -2.86 -18.33
C LYS A 293 -19.56 -2.94 -18.38
N ALA A 294 -18.87 -1.91 -17.91
CA ALA A 294 -17.42 -1.83 -18.01
C ALA A 294 -16.67 -2.62 -16.92
N GLN A 295 -17.35 -3.07 -15.87
CA GLN A 295 -16.70 -3.71 -14.73
C GLN A 295 -16.90 -5.23 -14.68
N GLY A 296 -16.06 -5.90 -13.91
CA GLY A 296 -16.25 -7.29 -13.54
C GLY A 296 -15.43 -7.66 -12.31
N TRP A 297 -15.76 -8.80 -11.71
CA TRP A 297 -15.00 -9.41 -10.63
C TRP A 297 -15.05 -10.93 -10.67
N THR A 298 -14.09 -11.55 -10.00
CA THR A 298 -14.02 -13.01 -9.85
C THR A 298 -13.46 -13.40 -8.49
N ALA A 299 -13.94 -14.52 -7.96
CA ALA A 299 -13.32 -15.19 -6.83
C ALA A 299 -11.97 -15.81 -7.20
N PHE A 300 -11.13 -16.03 -6.19
CA PHE A 300 -9.86 -16.75 -6.33
C PHE A 300 -10.08 -18.25 -6.17
N VAL A 301 -9.84 -19.03 -7.21
CA VAL A 301 -10.12 -20.47 -7.24
C VAL A 301 -8.89 -21.25 -7.66
N LEU A 302 -8.39 -22.13 -6.78
CA LEU A 302 -7.33 -23.08 -7.08
C LEU A 302 -7.90 -24.27 -7.83
N ASP A 303 -7.27 -24.63 -8.94
CA ASP A 303 -7.51 -25.88 -9.68
C ASP A 303 -6.94 -27.08 -8.89
N THR A 304 -7.60 -27.45 -7.80
CA THR A 304 -7.14 -28.53 -6.91
C THR A 304 -7.42 -29.91 -7.46
N ASN A 305 -8.38 -30.04 -8.39
CA ASN A 305 -8.64 -31.30 -9.10
C ASN A 305 -7.62 -31.54 -10.24
N GLY A 306 -6.96 -30.48 -10.73
CA GLY A 306 -5.83 -30.51 -11.65
C GLY A 306 -6.20 -30.61 -13.13
N ASN A 307 -7.45 -30.35 -13.51
CA ASN A 307 -7.92 -30.54 -14.89
C ASN A 307 -7.71 -29.31 -15.80
N GLY A 308 -7.18 -28.20 -15.25
CA GLY A 308 -6.88 -26.97 -15.98
C GLY A 308 -8.11 -26.11 -16.31
N LYS A 309 -9.27 -26.37 -15.70
CA LYS A 309 -10.51 -25.63 -15.86
C LYS A 309 -11.04 -25.24 -14.50
N ARG A 310 -11.78 -24.14 -14.47
CA ARG A 310 -12.52 -23.77 -13.27
C ARG A 310 -13.82 -24.56 -13.21
N ASP A 311 -13.97 -25.33 -12.16
CA ASP A 311 -15.15 -26.14 -11.88
C ASP A 311 -15.90 -25.62 -10.64
N ASP A 312 -16.90 -26.40 -10.21
CA ASP A 312 -17.45 -26.26 -8.86
C ASP A 312 -16.32 -26.36 -7.83
N TYR A 313 -16.39 -25.52 -6.80
CA TYR A 313 -15.37 -25.46 -5.75
C TYR A 313 -15.94 -25.65 -4.35
N VAL A 314 -15.08 -26.07 -3.44
CA VAL A 314 -15.33 -26.01 -2.00
C VAL A 314 -14.89 -24.66 -1.42
N GLU A 315 -15.53 -24.24 -0.33
CA GLU A 315 -15.20 -23.01 0.38
C GLU A 315 -13.86 -23.13 1.16
N PRO A 316 -13.19 -22.02 1.52
CA PRO A 316 -11.85 -22.05 2.10
C PRO A 316 -11.72 -22.91 3.37
N ASP A 317 -12.75 -22.92 4.20
CA ASP A 317 -12.84 -23.65 5.48
C ASP A 317 -13.26 -25.12 5.32
N GLN A 318 -13.65 -25.53 4.10
CA GLN A 318 -14.05 -26.90 3.81
C GLN A 318 -12.85 -27.77 3.42
N PRO A 319 -12.89 -29.10 3.68
CA PRO A 319 -11.85 -30.02 3.24
C PRO A 319 -11.78 -30.07 1.70
N LEU A 320 -10.61 -30.48 1.17
CA LEU A 320 -10.48 -30.72 -0.27
C LEU A 320 -11.41 -31.84 -0.72
N ASP A 321 -12.02 -31.66 -1.88
CA ASP A 321 -12.78 -32.67 -2.62
C ASP A 321 -12.01 -32.97 -3.92
N PRO A 322 -11.60 -34.22 -4.17
CA PRO A 322 -10.82 -34.58 -5.37
C PRO A 322 -11.52 -34.29 -6.71
N THR A 323 -12.83 -34.06 -6.70
CA THR A 323 -13.63 -33.76 -7.89
C THR A 323 -13.90 -32.27 -8.09
N LYS A 324 -13.42 -31.42 -7.18
CA LYS A 324 -13.72 -29.99 -7.14
C LYS A 324 -12.46 -29.14 -6.98
N ASP A 325 -12.63 -27.89 -7.34
CA ASP A 325 -11.66 -26.84 -7.07
C ASP A 325 -11.76 -26.35 -5.61
N LYS A 326 -10.85 -25.47 -5.19
CA LYS A 326 -10.91 -24.86 -3.87
C LYS A 326 -10.78 -23.34 -3.93
N ARG A 327 -11.69 -22.63 -3.29
CA ARG A 327 -11.60 -21.18 -3.16
C ARG A 327 -10.48 -20.79 -2.19
N ILE A 328 -9.73 -19.76 -2.54
CA ILE A 328 -8.76 -19.11 -1.64
C ILE A 328 -9.51 -18.12 -0.76
N GLY A 329 -9.26 -18.16 0.55
CA GLY A 329 -9.78 -17.18 1.51
C GLY A 329 -8.99 -15.87 1.49
N GLY A 330 -9.65 -14.76 1.80
CA GLY A 330 -9.04 -13.43 1.78
C GLY A 330 -8.96 -12.84 0.36
N GLY A 331 -8.10 -11.83 0.20
CA GLY A 331 -7.98 -11.07 -1.04
C GLY A 331 -6.65 -10.37 -1.22
N PHE A 332 -6.46 -9.84 -2.42
CA PHE A 332 -5.31 -9.02 -2.77
C PHE A 332 -5.21 -7.80 -1.87
N TYR A 333 -4.02 -7.60 -1.29
CA TYR A 333 -3.59 -6.34 -0.72
C TYR A 333 -2.89 -5.50 -1.79
N ALA A 334 -1.80 -6.00 -2.39
CA ALA A 334 -1.25 -5.44 -3.62
C ALA A 334 -1.93 -6.04 -4.84
N VAL A 335 -1.97 -5.32 -5.96
CA VAL A 335 -2.45 -5.80 -7.26
C VAL A 335 -1.44 -5.42 -8.33
N MET A 336 -1.06 -6.39 -9.17
CA MET A 336 0.08 -6.30 -10.08
C MET A 336 -0.25 -7.02 -11.39
N PRO A 337 -0.81 -6.33 -12.38
CA PRO A 337 -0.91 -6.88 -13.73
C PRO A 337 0.47 -7.21 -14.27
N SER A 338 0.66 -8.45 -14.70
CA SER A 338 1.92 -8.95 -15.24
C SER A 338 2.16 -8.38 -16.65
N PRO A 339 3.32 -7.75 -16.91
CA PRO A 339 3.68 -7.32 -18.26
C PRO A 339 4.07 -8.49 -19.18
N VAL A 340 4.18 -9.72 -18.65
CA VAL A 340 4.71 -10.88 -19.38
C VAL A 340 3.62 -11.72 -20.03
N ASP A 341 2.50 -11.94 -19.32
CA ASP A 341 1.54 -13.00 -19.69
C ASP A 341 0.08 -12.64 -19.41
N GLY A 342 -0.22 -11.39 -19.00
CA GLY A 342 -1.58 -10.95 -18.68
C GLY A 342 -2.18 -11.56 -17.41
N SER A 343 -1.39 -12.33 -16.63
CA SER A 343 -1.81 -12.76 -15.30
C SER A 343 -1.81 -11.58 -14.32
N ILE A 344 -2.64 -11.67 -13.28
CA ILE A 344 -2.73 -10.64 -12.24
C ILE A 344 -2.20 -11.22 -10.94
N TRP A 345 -1.18 -10.60 -10.40
CA TRP A 345 -0.57 -11.00 -9.14
C TRP A 345 -1.06 -10.14 -7.99
N GLY A 346 -1.05 -10.70 -6.78
CA GLY A 346 -1.34 -9.95 -5.57
C GLY A 346 -0.70 -10.59 -4.35
N SER A 347 -0.37 -9.76 -3.35
CA SER A 347 -0.03 -10.26 -2.02
C SER A 347 -1.31 -10.56 -1.23
N VAL A 348 -1.31 -11.65 -0.46
CA VAL A 348 -2.45 -12.07 0.36
C VAL A 348 -1.98 -12.47 1.76
N GLY A 349 -2.93 -12.62 2.70
CA GLY A 349 -2.61 -12.99 4.08
C GLY A 349 -2.00 -11.84 4.92
N VAL A 350 -2.14 -10.59 4.46
CA VAL A 350 -1.46 -9.41 5.06
C VAL A 350 -1.90 -9.14 6.50
N PHE A 351 -3.20 -9.16 6.78
CA PHE A 351 -3.74 -8.83 8.11
C PHE A 351 -4.19 -10.05 8.92
N GLY A 352 -3.95 -11.25 8.39
CA GLY A 352 -4.33 -12.53 8.97
C GLY A 352 -4.25 -13.66 7.94
N GLY A 353 -4.00 -14.88 8.40
CA GLY A 353 -3.75 -16.03 7.53
C GLY A 353 -2.27 -16.23 7.19
N THR A 354 -2.00 -17.09 6.21
CA THR A 354 -0.64 -17.39 5.74
C THR A 354 -0.22 -16.36 4.69
N ALA A 355 0.91 -15.69 4.92
CA ALA A 355 1.48 -14.74 3.97
C ALA A 355 1.86 -15.46 2.67
N ALA A 356 1.39 -14.93 1.54
CA ALA A 356 1.61 -15.54 0.23
C ALA A 356 1.52 -14.51 -0.91
N VAL A 357 1.99 -14.91 -2.09
CA VAL A 357 1.58 -14.28 -3.35
C VAL A 357 0.61 -15.21 -4.07
N VAL A 358 -0.38 -14.60 -4.73
CA VAL A 358 -1.37 -15.30 -5.55
C VAL A 358 -1.26 -14.78 -6.97
N ARG A 359 -1.22 -15.70 -7.93
CA ARG A 359 -1.31 -15.43 -9.36
C ARG A 359 -2.70 -15.78 -9.82
N LEU A 360 -3.37 -14.90 -10.54
CA LEU A 360 -4.65 -15.16 -11.18
C LEU A 360 -4.50 -15.11 -12.69
N VAL A 361 -5.01 -16.12 -13.39
CA VAL A 361 -5.16 -16.10 -14.85
C VAL A 361 -6.63 -15.81 -15.13
N PRO A 362 -6.98 -14.64 -15.72
CA PRO A 362 -8.37 -14.29 -15.97
C PRO A 362 -9.07 -15.27 -16.93
N GLY A 363 -8.40 -15.68 -18.00
CA GLY A 363 -9.03 -16.47 -19.06
C GLY A 363 -10.04 -15.64 -19.90
N PRO A 364 -10.76 -16.27 -20.83
CA PRO A 364 -11.61 -15.56 -21.81
C PRO A 364 -12.92 -15.01 -21.23
N ASN A 365 -13.43 -15.58 -20.14
CA ASN A 365 -14.61 -15.09 -19.42
C ASN A 365 -14.30 -15.08 -17.91
N PRO A 366 -13.55 -14.07 -17.45
CA PRO A 366 -12.93 -14.12 -16.13
C PRO A 366 -13.83 -14.46 -14.94
N PRO A 367 -15.09 -14.00 -14.87
CA PRO A 367 -16.00 -14.41 -13.80
C PRO A 367 -16.14 -15.93 -13.63
N ALA A 368 -16.15 -16.67 -14.75
CA ALA A 368 -16.38 -18.11 -14.79
C ALA A 368 -15.10 -18.93 -15.03
N THR A 369 -14.08 -18.36 -15.68
CA THR A 369 -12.91 -19.12 -16.14
C THR A 369 -11.65 -18.86 -15.35
N ALA A 370 -11.62 -17.83 -14.49
CA ALA A 370 -10.39 -17.45 -13.84
C ALA A 370 -9.92 -18.49 -12.82
N LEU A 371 -8.66 -18.90 -12.95
CA LEU A 371 -7.96 -19.82 -12.05
C LEU A 371 -6.82 -19.09 -11.34
N ALA A 372 -6.57 -19.50 -10.11
CA ALA A 372 -5.54 -18.96 -9.26
C ALA A 372 -4.47 -20.01 -8.94
N GLU A 373 -3.28 -19.53 -8.61
CA GLU A 373 -2.19 -20.26 -7.97
C GLU A 373 -1.81 -19.49 -6.71
N ILE A 374 -1.36 -20.20 -5.66
CA ILE A 374 -0.89 -19.58 -4.42
C ILE A 374 0.50 -20.11 -4.04
N TYR A 375 1.35 -19.21 -3.56
CA TYR A 375 2.72 -19.49 -3.15
C TYR A 375 2.98 -18.87 -1.79
N ASN A 376 3.05 -19.73 -0.78
CA ASN A 376 3.26 -19.30 0.60
C ASN A 376 4.70 -18.84 0.79
N VAL A 377 4.88 -17.82 1.62
CA VAL A 377 6.18 -17.39 2.09
C VAL A 377 6.79 -18.50 2.97
N PRO A 378 7.96 -19.05 2.61
CA PRO A 378 8.60 -20.09 3.39
C PRO A 378 9.19 -19.54 4.69
N LYS A 379 9.17 -20.37 5.75
CA LYS A 379 9.93 -20.13 6.98
C LYS A 379 11.45 -20.09 6.66
N PRO A 380 12.26 -19.33 7.42
CA PRO A 380 11.90 -18.55 8.62
C PRO A 380 11.29 -17.17 8.33
N TYR A 381 11.09 -16.81 7.06
CA TYR A 381 10.49 -15.53 6.69
C TYR A 381 8.99 -15.54 6.96
N PHE A 382 8.43 -14.36 7.23
CA PHE A 382 7.03 -14.22 7.60
C PHE A 382 6.52 -12.81 7.30
N GLY A 383 5.20 -12.71 7.19
CA GLY A 383 4.52 -11.46 6.88
C GLY A 383 4.77 -11.00 5.45
N ILE A 384 3.77 -10.41 4.84
CA ILE A 384 3.86 -9.77 3.53
C ILE A 384 2.91 -8.58 3.55
N ARG A 385 3.27 -7.49 2.86
CA ARG A 385 2.38 -6.33 2.71
C ARG A 385 2.32 -5.87 1.27
N GLY A 386 2.85 -4.70 0.93
CA GLY A 386 2.90 -4.24 -0.45
C GLY A 386 3.89 -5.06 -1.27
N ALA A 387 3.56 -5.23 -2.53
CA ALA A 387 4.31 -6.01 -3.49
C ALA A 387 4.17 -5.38 -4.87
N ASP A 388 5.13 -5.66 -5.74
CA ASP A 388 5.12 -5.23 -7.12
C ASP A 388 5.83 -6.25 -8.03
N ILE A 389 5.68 -6.13 -9.35
CA ILE A 389 6.22 -7.09 -10.34
C ILE A 389 7.19 -6.41 -11.31
N ASP A 390 8.28 -7.09 -11.65
CA ASP A 390 9.23 -6.62 -12.66
C ASP A 390 8.82 -7.01 -14.09
N LYS A 391 9.54 -6.51 -15.10
CA LYS A 391 9.28 -6.83 -16.51
C LYS A 391 9.60 -8.28 -16.88
N GLN A 392 10.23 -9.05 -15.99
CA GLN A 392 10.51 -10.48 -16.18
C GLN A 392 9.46 -11.37 -15.50
N GLY A 393 8.48 -10.79 -14.82
CA GLY A 393 7.42 -11.52 -14.12
C GLY A 393 7.84 -12.05 -12.75
N VAL A 394 8.91 -11.51 -12.15
CA VAL A 394 9.29 -11.80 -10.76
C VAL A 394 8.55 -10.84 -9.84
N VAL A 395 7.86 -11.39 -8.84
CA VAL A 395 7.17 -10.60 -7.83
C VAL A 395 8.14 -10.23 -6.72
N TRP A 396 8.13 -8.98 -6.30
CA TRP A 396 8.93 -8.43 -5.21
C TRP A 396 8.00 -7.94 -4.10
N ALA A 397 8.30 -8.23 -2.84
CA ALA A 397 7.39 -7.92 -1.74
C ALA A 397 8.10 -7.49 -0.44
N SER A 398 7.45 -6.58 0.28
CA SER A 398 7.88 -6.13 1.60
C SER A 398 7.51 -7.16 2.66
N MET A 399 8.51 -7.80 3.26
CA MET A 399 8.32 -8.87 4.23
C MET A 399 8.32 -8.34 5.66
N GLY A 400 7.47 -8.92 6.51
CA GLY A 400 7.42 -8.61 7.94
C GLY A 400 8.64 -9.11 8.72
N SER A 401 9.53 -9.86 8.08
CA SER A 401 10.79 -10.35 8.63
C SER A 401 11.97 -9.39 8.45
N GLY A 402 11.77 -8.17 7.95
CA GLY A 402 12.84 -7.20 7.70
C GLY A 402 13.63 -7.45 6.40
N HIS A 403 12.93 -7.98 5.38
CA HIS A 403 13.51 -8.33 4.09
C HIS A 403 12.65 -7.78 2.94
N ILE A 404 13.26 -7.59 1.78
CA ILE A 404 12.54 -7.68 0.50
C ILE A 404 12.61 -9.13 0.03
N GLY A 405 11.46 -9.71 -0.30
CA GLY A 405 11.35 -11.05 -0.87
C GLY A 405 11.13 -10.98 -2.38
N SER A 406 11.73 -11.90 -3.13
CA SER A 406 11.45 -12.10 -4.56
C SER A 406 10.85 -13.49 -4.79
N PHE A 407 9.85 -13.60 -5.65
CA PHE A 407 9.26 -14.85 -6.10
C PHE A 407 9.31 -14.99 -7.62
N ASP A 408 10.03 -16.00 -8.10
CA ASP A 408 10.17 -16.33 -9.52
C ASP A 408 9.53 -17.69 -9.83
N ARG A 409 8.31 -17.63 -10.40
CA ARG A 409 7.53 -18.82 -10.77
C ARG A 409 8.27 -19.77 -11.71
N ARG A 410 9.22 -19.30 -12.52
CA ARG A 410 9.96 -20.13 -13.49
C ARG A 410 10.92 -21.11 -12.80
N LYS A 411 11.23 -20.89 -11.52
CA LYS A 411 12.10 -21.77 -10.73
C LYS A 411 11.35 -22.95 -10.11
N CYS A 412 10.01 -22.91 -10.12
CA CYS A 412 9.19 -23.98 -9.56
C CYS A 412 9.40 -25.30 -10.30
N LYS A 413 9.71 -26.35 -9.54
CA LYS A 413 9.95 -27.72 -10.01
C LYS A 413 8.76 -28.64 -9.77
N GLY A 414 7.94 -28.30 -8.77
CA GLY A 414 6.70 -29.02 -8.45
C GLY A 414 5.55 -28.72 -9.43
N PRO A 415 4.45 -29.48 -9.35
CA PRO A 415 3.24 -29.18 -10.11
C PRO A 415 2.64 -27.84 -9.68
N LEU A 416 2.09 -27.08 -10.63
CA LEU A 416 1.54 -25.74 -10.41
C LEU A 416 0.01 -25.73 -10.28
N ASN A 417 -0.61 -26.91 -10.42
CA ASN A 417 -2.02 -27.17 -10.15
C ASN A 417 -2.18 -28.58 -9.53
N GLY A 418 -3.41 -28.94 -9.18
CA GLY A 418 -3.77 -30.21 -8.58
C GLY A 418 -3.58 -30.24 -7.05
N PRO A 419 -3.76 -31.41 -6.42
CA PRO A 419 -3.95 -31.53 -4.97
C PRO A 419 -2.70 -31.24 -4.14
N LYS A 420 -1.53 -31.07 -4.80
CA LYS A 420 -0.25 -30.72 -4.15
C LYS A 420 0.13 -29.26 -4.34
N ALA A 421 -0.55 -28.51 -5.22
CA ALA A 421 -0.23 -27.12 -5.54
C ALA A 421 -0.98 -26.13 -4.63
N THR A 422 -0.87 -26.30 -3.32
CA THR A 422 -1.72 -25.61 -2.32
C THR A 422 -1.01 -24.52 -1.52
N GLY A 423 0.14 -24.02 -2.02
CA GLY A 423 0.93 -22.98 -1.37
C GLY A 423 2.41 -23.30 -1.18
N ASP A 424 2.72 -24.46 -0.59
CA ASP A 424 4.10 -24.78 -0.13
C ASP A 424 4.96 -25.54 -1.17
N HIS A 425 4.46 -25.69 -2.39
CA HIS A 425 5.02 -26.58 -3.41
C HIS A 425 6.16 -25.97 -4.25
N CYS A 426 6.45 -24.69 -4.09
CA CYS A 426 7.53 -23.99 -4.79
C CYS A 426 8.37 -23.09 -3.85
N PRO A 427 9.02 -23.68 -2.81
CA PRO A 427 9.93 -22.91 -1.96
C PRO A 427 11.14 -22.36 -2.73
N GLU A 428 11.59 -23.06 -3.77
CA GLU A 428 12.73 -22.66 -4.63
C GLU A 428 12.45 -21.43 -5.51
N GLY A 429 11.19 -21.02 -5.62
CA GLY A 429 10.81 -19.76 -6.27
C GLY A 429 11.22 -18.54 -5.47
N TRP A 430 11.39 -18.69 -4.14
CA TRP A 430 11.66 -17.58 -3.23
C TRP A 430 13.15 -17.28 -3.04
N ALA A 431 13.47 -16.00 -2.92
CA ALA A 431 14.74 -15.49 -2.38
C ALA A 431 14.47 -14.24 -1.54
N PHE A 432 15.38 -13.92 -0.62
CA PHE A 432 15.19 -12.85 0.38
C PHE A 432 16.47 -12.06 0.58
N TYR A 433 16.31 -10.74 0.72
CA TYR A 433 17.42 -9.81 0.89
C TYR A 433 17.12 -8.90 2.08
N GLN A 434 17.99 -8.95 3.09
CA GLN A 434 17.79 -8.21 4.34
C GLN A 434 17.93 -6.70 4.10
N TYR A 435 17.02 -5.92 4.69
CA TYR A 435 17.12 -4.46 4.70
C TYR A 435 18.26 -3.97 5.60
N PRO A 436 18.86 -2.81 5.32
CA PRO A 436 19.87 -2.23 6.18
C PRO A 436 19.27 -1.79 7.53
N GLY A 437 20.13 -1.76 8.55
CA GLY A 437 19.76 -1.33 9.89
C GLY A 437 19.82 -2.46 10.93
N PRO A 438 19.77 -2.11 12.23
CA PRO A 438 19.77 -3.10 13.29
C PRO A 438 18.46 -3.87 13.32
N GLY A 439 18.51 -5.11 13.80
CA GLY A 439 17.32 -5.85 14.21
C GLY A 439 17.25 -6.06 15.73
N PHE A 440 16.31 -6.90 16.15
CA PHE A 440 16.09 -7.21 17.56
C PHE A 440 17.17 -8.14 18.10
N GLN A 441 17.68 -7.82 19.29
CA GLN A 441 18.69 -8.63 19.98
C GLN A 441 18.16 -10.02 20.34
N GLY A 442 19.04 -11.02 20.34
CA GLY A 442 18.75 -12.37 20.84
C GLY A 442 18.05 -13.33 19.88
N ILE A 443 17.76 -12.91 18.63
CA ILE A 443 17.09 -13.77 17.64
C ILE A 443 17.91 -13.99 16.35
N GLY A 444 19.22 -13.74 16.41
CA GLY A 444 20.14 -13.92 15.29
C GLY A 444 20.19 -12.73 14.33
N GLU A 445 20.64 -12.98 13.10
CA GLU A 445 20.70 -11.97 12.04
C GLU A 445 19.29 -11.59 11.58
N ASN A 446 18.96 -10.31 11.68
CA ASN A 446 17.66 -9.75 11.33
C ASN A 446 17.76 -8.24 11.07
N SER A 447 16.68 -7.67 10.53
CA SER A 447 16.46 -6.23 10.46
C SER A 447 15.11 -5.87 11.07
N ALA A 448 15.06 -4.76 11.80
CA ALA A 448 13.81 -4.21 12.31
C ALA A 448 13.05 -3.40 11.25
N GLU A 449 13.68 -3.09 10.10
CA GLU A 449 13.05 -2.35 9.01
C GLU A 449 11.70 -2.98 8.64
N SER A 450 10.75 -2.11 8.34
CA SER A 450 9.33 -2.44 8.25
C SER A 450 8.71 -1.67 7.09
N SER A 451 9.08 -2.06 5.88
CA SER A 451 8.60 -1.46 4.64
C SER A 451 7.11 -1.65 4.43
N TYR A 452 6.37 -0.56 4.21
CA TYR A 452 4.94 -0.57 3.87
C TYR A 452 4.67 -1.17 2.49
N TYR A 453 5.40 -0.70 1.46
CA TYR A 453 5.19 -1.10 0.07
C TYR A 453 6.50 -1.36 -0.68
N THR A 454 6.41 -2.19 -1.71
CA THR A 454 7.47 -2.48 -2.67
C THR A 454 7.01 -2.03 -4.05
N TRP A 455 7.91 -1.43 -4.82
CA TRP A 455 7.70 -0.94 -6.18
C TRP A 455 8.96 -1.22 -7.00
N VAL A 456 8.81 -1.59 -8.27
CA VAL A 456 9.91 -1.92 -9.18
C VAL A 456 10.08 -0.81 -10.22
N ASP A 457 11.30 -0.27 -10.32
CA ASP A 457 11.67 0.69 -11.36
C ASP A 457 11.85 0.00 -12.72
N GLN A 458 10.74 -0.34 -13.36
CA GLN A 458 10.76 -1.04 -14.66
C GLN A 458 11.42 -0.23 -15.78
N HIS A 459 11.51 1.09 -15.63
CA HIS A 459 11.87 2.00 -16.73
C HIS A 459 13.06 2.91 -16.43
N ASN A 460 13.84 2.60 -15.38
CA ASN A 460 15.00 3.40 -14.98
C ASN A 460 14.63 4.88 -14.74
N THR A 461 13.50 5.11 -14.11
CA THR A 461 13.01 6.43 -13.72
C THR A 461 13.91 7.08 -12.67
N PHE A 462 14.57 6.29 -11.80
CA PHE A 462 15.49 6.85 -10.81
C PHE A 462 16.91 7.05 -11.33
N GLY A 463 17.38 6.18 -12.23
CA GLY A 463 18.76 6.21 -12.74
C GLY A 463 19.66 5.05 -12.31
N LEU A 464 19.15 4.04 -11.60
CA LEU A 464 19.90 2.83 -11.18
C LEU A 464 19.86 1.67 -12.19
N GLY A 465 19.18 1.86 -13.32
CA GLY A 465 18.89 0.84 -14.33
C GLY A 465 17.42 0.43 -14.32
N GLU A 466 17.06 -0.42 -15.27
CA GLU A 466 15.72 -1.01 -15.36
C GLU A 466 15.57 -2.20 -14.39
N ASP A 467 14.32 -2.48 -14.04
CA ASP A 467 13.89 -3.58 -13.16
C ASP A 467 14.62 -3.59 -11.81
N VAL A 468 14.80 -2.41 -11.22
CA VAL A 468 15.36 -2.29 -9.87
C VAL A 468 14.23 -2.36 -8.85
N PRO A 469 14.13 -3.42 -8.03
CA PRO A 469 13.13 -3.49 -6.97
C PRO A 469 13.50 -2.54 -5.84
N MET A 470 12.50 -1.83 -5.34
CA MET A 470 12.63 -0.80 -4.32
C MET A 470 11.49 -0.92 -3.31
N SER A 471 11.70 -0.44 -2.10
CA SER A 471 10.68 -0.44 -1.06
C SER A 471 10.70 0.84 -0.27
N THR A 472 9.57 1.20 0.35
CA THR A 472 9.59 2.22 1.40
C THR A 472 10.48 1.73 2.55
N ALA A 473 11.26 2.61 3.16
CA ALA A 473 12.18 2.28 4.24
C ALA A 473 11.79 3.09 5.48
N ASN A 474 10.66 2.69 6.07
CA ASN A 474 9.91 3.43 7.07
C ASN A 474 10.66 3.61 8.40
N LEU A 475 11.61 2.73 8.72
CA LEU A 475 12.48 2.90 9.89
C LEU A 475 13.88 3.41 9.54
N ASN A 476 14.15 3.68 8.26
CA ASN A 476 15.37 4.30 7.75
C ASN A 476 15.12 5.71 7.15
N ASP A 477 13.96 6.31 7.40
CA ASP A 477 13.56 7.65 6.96
C ASP A 477 13.58 7.85 5.43
N GLY A 478 13.16 6.87 4.62
CA GLY A 478 13.31 7.01 3.18
C GLY A 478 12.77 5.87 2.32
N LEU A 479 13.48 5.59 1.23
CA LEU A 479 13.28 4.44 0.33
C LEU A 479 14.56 3.59 0.29
N ALA A 480 14.46 2.31 -0.05
CA ALA A 480 15.60 1.42 -0.25
C ALA A 480 15.51 0.75 -1.63
N ALA A 481 16.58 0.82 -2.42
CA ALA A 481 16.70 0.10 -3.70
C ALA A 481 17.62 -1.11 -3.55
N LEU A 482 17.24 -2.25 -4.13
CA LEU A 482 18.10 -3.42 -4.22
C LEU A 482 18.73 -3.48 -5.62
N LYS A 483 20.04 -3.24 -5.70
CA LYS A 483 20.81 -3.30 -6.94
C LYS A 483 22.00 -4.24 -6.76
N ASP A 484 22.13 -5.21 -7.66
CA ASP A 484 23.26 -6.17 -7.67
C ASP A 484 23.49 -6.85 -6.30
N GLY A 485 22.39 -7.22 -5.63
CA GLY A 485 22.41 -7.85 -4.30
C GLY A 485 22.71 -6.90 -3.13
N LYS A 486 22.83 -5.58 -3.37
CA LYS A 486 23.11 -4.58 -2.34
C LYS A 486 21.96 -3.60 -2.17
N MET A 487 21.69 -3.26 -0.91
CA MET A 487 20.74 -2.21 -0.56
C MET A 487 21.40 -0.84 -0.70
N ILE A 488 20.70 0.08 -1.38
CA ILE A 488 21.06 1.49 -1.53
C ILE A 488 19.97 2.28 -0.82
N LEU A 489 20.33 3.08 0.19
CA LEU A 489 19.37 3.86 0.97
C LEU A 489 19.19 5.27 0.41
N LEU A 490 17.94 5.65 0.13
CA LEU A 490 17.52 6.98 -0.26
C LEU A 490 16.86 7.67 0.93
N ARG A 491 17.66 8.31 1.77
CA ARG A 491 17.18 8.92 3.02
C ARG A 491 16.73 10.37 2.83
N VAL A 492 15.60 10.73 3.45
CA VAL A 492 15.22 12.13 3.70
C VAL A 492 15.90 12.57 5.00
N PRO A 493 16.90 13.47 4.96
CA PRO A 493 17.67 13.81 6.15
C PRO A 493 16.94 14.80 7.07
N TYR A 494 15.94 15.53 6.55
CA TYR A 494 15.18 16.52 7.29
C TYR A 494 13.80 16.77 6.63
N PRO A 495 12.72 16.95 7.42
CA PRO A 495 12.65 16.72 8.86
C PRO A 495 12.86 15.24 9.23
N LEU A 496 13.44 14.97 10.39
CA LEU A 496 13.53 13.61 10.91
C LEU A 496 12.12 13.05 11.16
N GLY A 497 11.96 11.74 11.01
CA GLY A 497 10.66 11.09 11.12
C GLY A 497 9.96 10.86 9.78
N PHE A 498 10.70 10.84 8.66
CA PHE A 498 10.08 10.67 7.36
C PHE A 498 9.57 9.23 7.18
N TYR A 499 8.29 9.10 6.85
CA TYR A 499 7.63 7.81 6.72
C TYR A 499 6.86 7.78 5.40
N ALA A 500 7.09 6.81 4.52
CA ALA A 500 6.41 6.72 3.22
C ALA A 500 5.50 5.47 3.15
N LYS A 501 4.37 5.54 2.43
CA LYS A 501 3.54 4.35 2.17
C LYS A 501 3.54 3.92 0.71
N GLY A 502 3.60 4.86 -0.22
CA GLY A 502 3.74 4.61 -1.65
C GLY A 502 4.64 5.64 -2.27
N PHE A 503 5.12 5.34 -3.47
CA PHE A 503 5.97 6.19 -4.28
C PHE A 503 5.86 5.78 -5.74
N ASP A 504 6.25 6.69 -6.62
CA ASP A 504 6.16 6.51 -8.07
C ASP A 504 7.37 7.12 -8.78
N GLY A 505 7.65 6.64 -10.00
CA GLY A 505 8.74 7.11 -10.84
C GLY A 505 8.22 7.96 -11.99
N ARG A 506 8.97 8.99 -12.40
CA ARG A 506 8.62 9.81 -13.57
C ARG A 506 9.86 10.20 -14.37
N ILE A 507 9.71 10.27 -15.69
CA ILE A 507 10.70 10.80 -16.63
C ILE A 507 10.11 12.05 -17.29
N ASP A 508 10.56 13.20 -16.83
CA ASP A 508 10.17 14.52 -17.35
C ASP A 508 10.82 14.82 -18.71
N ASP A 509 12.10 14.53 -18.87
CA ASP A 509 12.82 14.63 -20.15
C ASP A 509 13.89 13.53 -20.26
N PRO A 510 13.72 12.55 -21.16
CA PRO A 510 14.71 11.51 -21.41
C PRO A 510 16.10 12.03 -21.79
N LYS A 511 16.20 13.25 -22.33
CA LYS A 511 17.45 13.88 -22.80
C LYS A 511 18.12 14.77 -21.74
N ALA A 512 17.43 15.11 -20.65
CA ALA A 512 17.99 15.95 -19.58
C ALA A 512 18.85 15.16 -18.56
N GLY A 513 19.21 13.91 -18.87
CA GLY A 513 20.04 13.07 -18.01
C GLY A 513 19.36 12.78 -16.67
N TRP A 514 20.09 12.99 -15.57
CA TRP A 514 19.59 12.78 -14.21
C TRP A 514 18.54 13.81 -13.77
N LYS A 515 18.53 15.01 -14.37
CA LYS A 515 17.60 16.08 -14.01
C LYS A 515 16.19 15.86 -14.53
N GLY A 516 16.06 15.16 -15.65
CA GLY A 516 14.78 14.89 -16.30
C GLY A 516 14.10 13.62 -15.79
N ARG A 517 14.50 13.08 -14.64
CA ARG A 517 13.90 11.88 -14.07
C ARG A 517 14.04 11.86 -12.55
N GLY A 518 13.20 11.09 -11.88
CA GLY A 518 13.29 10.90 -10.44
C GLY A 518 12.14 10.09 -9.85
N LEU A 519 12.24 9.86 -8.55
CA LEU A 519 11.21 9.21 -7.75
C LEU A 519 10.47 10.25 -6.92
N TRP A 520 9.17 10.09 -6.80
CA TRP A 520 8.27 10.96 -6.05
C TRP A 520 7.60 10.15 -4.95
N THR A 521 7.58 10.69 -3.73
CA THR A 521 6.89 10.08 -2.59
C THR A 521 6.32 11.16 -1.67
N THR A 522 5.40 10.79 -0.79
CA THR A 522 4.90 11.67 0.26
C THR A 522 5.18 11.09 1.64
N SER A 523 5.22 11.96 2.66
CA SER A 523 5.12 11.51 4.04
C SER A 523 3.70 10.95 4.27
N GLY A 524 3.63 9.66 4.60
CA GLY A 524 2.42 8.93 4.92
C GLY A 524 2.30 8.47 6.38
N ASP A 525 2.97 9.15 7.32
CA ASP A 525 2.62 8.99 8.73
C ASP A 525 1.20 9.52 8.94
N ARG A 526 0.35 8.74 9.61
CA ARG A 526 -1.00 9.17 9.95
C ARG A 526 -1.01 10.39 10.87
N ALA A 527 0.07 10.66 11.58
CA ALA A 527 0.22 11.77 12.49
C ALA A 527 1.46 12.60 12.10
N PRO A 528 1.38 13.49 11.10
CA PRO A 528 2.53 14.27 10.61
C PRO A 528 3.16 15.15 11.70
N TRP A 529 2.41 15.50 12.76
CA TRP A 529 2.92 16.21 13.94
C TRP A 529 3.80 15.37 14.87
N LEU A 530 4.03 14.07 14.58
CA LEU A 530 5.02 13.26 15.30
C LEU A 530 6.44 13.43 14.75
N MET A 531 6.56 13.92 13.50
CA MET A 531 7.83 14.26 12.88
C MET A 531 8.53 15.41 13.62
N GLU A 532 9.81 15.60 13.32
CA GLU A 532 10.61 16.69 13.86
C GLU A 532 9.92 18.05 13.68
N GLY A 533 9.85 18.80 14.79
CA GLY A 533 9.19 20.09 14.90
C GLY A 533 7.71 20.04 15.34
N GLY A 534 7.10 18.86 15.44
CA GLY A 534 5.91 18.64 16.27
C GLY A 534 4.59 19.23 15.74
N LYS A 535 3.72 19.66 16.67
CA LYS A 535 2.39 20.20 16.37
C LYS A 535 2.46 21.37 15.38
N GLY A 536 1.70 21.28 14.29
CA GLY A 536 1.68 22.29 13.22
C GLY A 536 2.43 21.88 11.96
N LYS A 537 3.27 20.83 12.04
CA LYS A 537 3.92 20.24 10.86
C LYS A 537 2.89 19.69 9.87
N LYS A 538 3.19 19.88 8.58
CA LYS A 538 2.39 19.41 7.46
C LYS A 538 3.05 18.18 6.83
N PRO A 539 2.28 17.34 6.12
CA PRO A 539 2.85 16.35 5.23
C PRO A 539 3.79 17.01 4.21
N ILE A 540 4.79 16.26 3.75
CA ILE A 540 5.73 16.70 2.73
C ILE A 540 5.68 15.80 1.50
N ALA A 541 5.73 16.39 0.31
CA ALA A 541 6.11 15.71 -0.92
C ALA A 541 7.63 15.73 -1.05
N VAL A 542 8.20 14.67 -1.63
CA VAL A 542 9.63 14.47 -1.77
C VAL A 542 9.96 14.01 -3.19
N HIS A 543 10.95 14.64 -3.79
CA HIS A 543 11.55 14.27 -5.06
C HIS A 543 12.99 13.78 -4.84
N PHE A 544 13.27 12.54 -5.21
CA PHE A 544 14.61 11.97 -5.23
C PHE A 544 15.16 11.95 -6.65
N GLN A 545 16.37 12.47 -6.83
CA GLN A 545 17.13 12.35 -8.07
C GLN A 545 18.51 11.78 -7.79
N LEU A 546 19.04 11.01 -8.74
CA LEU A 546 20.37 10.40 -8.64
C LEU A 546 21.36 11.08 -9.57
N ARG A 547 22.28 11.88 -9.01
CA ARG A 547 23.37 12.44 -9.80
C ARG A 547 24.38 11.36 -10.21
N PRO A 548 25.08 11.53 -11.35
CA PRO A 548 26.18 10.62 -11.71
C PRO A 548 27.34 10.70 -10.70
N ASP A 549 27.60 11.88 -10.14
CA ASP A 549 28.60 12.12 -9.10
C ASP A 549 28.21 13.32 -8.21
N PRO A 550 28.87 13.53 -7.05
CA PRO A 550 28.50 14.59 -6.11
C PRO A 550 28.67 16.03 -6.63
N LEU A 551 29.45 16.24 -7.70
CA LEU A 551 29.79 17.55 -8.27
C LEU A 551 28.92 17.91 -9.49
N ALA A 552 28.10 16.99 -9.99
CA ALA A 552 27.16 17.26 -11.06
C ALA A 552 26.09 18.29 -10.61
N HIS A 553 25.82 19.28 -11.47
CA HIS A 553 24.92 20.41 -11.20
C HIS A 553 23.85 20.58 -12.25
#